data_AF-A0A351RV68-F1
#
_entry.id   AF-A0A351RV68-F1
#
_cell.length_a   1.000
_cell.length_b   1.000
_cell.length_c   1.000
_cell.angle_alpha   90.00
_cell.angle_beta   90.00
_cell.angle_gamma   90.00
#
_symmetry.space_group_name_H-M   'P 1'
#
loop_
_entity.id
_entity.type
_entity.pdbx_description
1 polymer ?
#
loop_
_entity_poly.entity_id
_entity_poly.type
_entity_poly.pdbx_seq_one_letter_code
_entity_poly.pdbx_strand_id
1 'polypeptide(L)'
;MAEQKVKIKKNKSQQALNKIFLESAGDIASRINAKRIFLYADLINDYKLLKELSKKDEFVFITKNEDTLHKHVGIEKNIIDIPSVEFSRIGLIKIAAMKGLFSGIVKDEDKIVFVTGTHKIGSFDSIIVVDIGREFEILASSSVSDIAENLKPEVFEAVLNLSLELASQGREGKPVGTIFVIGDHEKVLQLSRQMIINPFQGYPEEERNIMDPALRETIKEFSAVDGAFV
;
A
#
# COMPACT_ATOMS: atom_id res chain seq x y z
N MET A 1 -11.96 15.92 35.71
CA MET A 1 -11.68 14.59 36.31
C MET A 1 -12.54 13.46 35.73
N ALA A 2 -13.83 13.66 35.44
CA ALA A 2 -14.69 12.61 34.86
C ALA A 2 -14.26 12.18 33.44
N GLU A 3 -13.95 13.14 32.56
CA GLU A 3 -13.49 12.87 31.19
C GLU A 3 -12.15 12.12 31.12
N GLN A 4 -11.21 12.44 32.01
CA GLN A 4 -9.94 11.72 32.13
C GLN A 4 -10.13 10.25 32.56
N LYS A 5 -11.04 9.98 33.52
CA LYS A 5 -11.35 8.61 33.94
C LYS A 5 -12.05 7.80 32.84
N VAL A 6 -12.93 8.43 32.05
CA VAL A 6 -13.59 7.79 30.90
C VAL A 6 -12.59 7.46 29.79
N LYS A 7 -11.66 8.38 29.47
CA LYS A 7 -10.61 8.18 28.46
C LYS A 7 -9.64 7.05 28.84
N ILE A 8 -9.23 6.98 30.11
CA ILE A 8 -8.35 5.90 30.63
C ILE A 8 -9.06 4.54 30.58
N LYS A 9 -10.35 4.47 30.95
CA LYS A 9 -11.12 3.22 30.91
C LYS A 9 -11.35 2.73 29.47
N LYS A 10 -11.59 3.66 28.54
CA LYS A 10 -11.74 3.37 27.11
C LYS A 10 -10.45 2.80 26.50
N ASN A 11 -9.29 3.40 26.82
CA ASN A 11 -7.98 2.90 26.37
C ASN A 11 -7.67 1.48 26.86
N LYS A 12 -7.96 1.17 28.14
CA LYS A 12 -7.74 -0.19 28.68
C LYS A 12 -8.61 -1.24 27.98
N SER A 13 -9.86 -0.91 27.68
CA SER A 13 -10.76 -1.80 26.96
C SER A 13 -10.30 -2.06 25.52
N GLN A 14 -9.81 -1.02 24.84
CA GLN A 14 -9.28 -1.13 23.48
C GLN A 14 -7.99 -1.96 23.45
N GLN A 15 -7.09 -1.81 24.42
CA GLN A 15 -5.88 -2.62 24.52
C GLN A 15 -6.20 -4.11 24.72
N ALA A 16 -7.17 -4.44 25.57
CA ALA A 16 -7.62 -5.82 25.76
C ALA A 16 -8.20 -6.41 24.46
N LEU A 17 -9.03 -5.64 23.75
CA LEU A 17 -9.60 -6.06 22.46
C LEU A 17 -8.51 -6.27 21.41
N ASN A 18 -7.56 -5.34 21.28
CA ASN A 18 -6.45 -5.46 20.33
C ASN A 18 -5.63 -6.73 20.58
N LYS A 19 -5.38 -7.07 21.85
CA LYS A 19 -4.69 -8.31 22.21
C LYS A 19 -5.44 -9.55 21.73
N ILE A 20 -6.76 -9.62 21.96
CA ILE A 20 -7.60 -10.74 21.51
C ILE A 20 -7.58 -10.86 19.97
N PHE A 21 -7.65 -9.74 19.26
CA PHE A 21 -7.56 -9.73 17.80
C PHE A 21 -6.21 -10.23 17.29
N LEU A 22 -5.11 -9.82 17.92
CA LEU A 22 -3.76 -10.27 17.56
C LEU A 22 -3.56 -11.76 17.84
N GLU A 23 -4.03 -12.26 18.99
CA GLU A 23 -4.00 -13.69 19.32
C GLU A 23 -4.83 -14.51 18.31
N SER A 24 -6.06 -14.05 18.02
CA SER A 24 -6.94 -14.70 17.04
C SER A 24 -6.34 -14.70 15.63
N ALA A 25 -5.67 -13.61 15.24
CA ALA A 25 -5.00 -13.51 13.95
C ALA A 25 -3.82 -14.50 13.85
N GLY A 26 -3.03 -14.65 14.92
CA GLY A 26 -1.98 -15.67 15.01
C GLY A 26 -2.51 -17.09 14.89
N ASP A 27 -3.61 -17.39 15.59
CA ASP A 27 -4.28 -18.70 15.50
C ASP A 27 -4.80 -18.99 14.09
N ILE A 28 -5.44 -18.01 13.45
CA ILE A 28 -5.92 -18.12 12.08
C ILE A 28 -4.74 -18.34 11.14
N ALA A 29 -3.70 -17.50 11.23
CA ALA A 29 -2.51 -17.57 10.40
C ALA A 29 -1.85 -18.95 10.46
N SER A 30 -1.68 -19.50 11.67
CA SER A 30 -1.14 -20.84 11.88
C SER A 30 -2.00 -21.93 11.23
N ARG A 31 -3.32 -21.90 11.44
CA ARG A 31 -4.26 -22.92 10.92
C ARG A 31 -4.37 -22.94 9.40
N ILE A 32 -4.26 -21.78 8.76
CA ILE A 32 -4.33 -21.69 7.30
C ILE A 32 -2.97 -21.70 6.61
N ASN A 33 -1.89 -21.82 7.39
CA ASN A 33 -0.50 -21.70 6.94
C ASN A 33 -0.25 -20.38 6.18
N ALA A 34 -0.70 -19.26 6.74
CA ALA A 34 -0.45 -17.94 6.18
C ALA A 34 1.03 -17.58 6.27
N LYS A 35 1.55 -16.91 5.25
CA LYS A 35 2.95 -16.49 5.17
C LYS A 35 3.28 -15.39 6.18
N ARG A 36 2.38 -14.42 6.31
CA ARG A 36 2.55 -13.20 7.12
C ARG A 36 1.21 -12.73 7.69
N ILE A 37 1.30 -11.94 8.76
CA ILE A 37 0.23 -11.16 9.36
C ILE A 37 0.50 -9.69 9.06
N PHE A 38 -0.36 -9.08 8.24
CA PHE A 38 -0.26 -7.67 7.86
C PHE A 38 -1.08 -6.84 8.86
N LEU A 39 -0.40 -6.03 9.66
CA LEU A 39 -0.97 -5.28 10.76
C LEU A 39 -1.03 -3.79 10.42
N TYR A 40 -2.21 -3.18 10.46
CA TYR A 40 -2.31 -1.73 10.31
C TYR A 40 -1.88 -1.01 11.60
N ALA A 41 -0.62 -0.55 11.62
CA ALA A 41 0.06 -0.07 12.81
C ALA A 41 -0.48 1.27 13.31
N ASP A 42 -0.99 2.12 12.41
CA ASP A 42 -1.47 3.47 12.75
C ASP A 42 -2.68 3.49 13.69
N LEU A 43 -3.33 2.33 13.89
CA LEU A 43 -4.42 2.18 14.86
C LEU A 43 -3.92 2.02 16.30
N ILE A 44 -2.66 1.63 16.49
CA ILE A 44 -2.08 1.34 17.80
C ILE A 44 -1.13 2.49 18.22
N ASN A 45 -1.48 3.16 19.31
CA ASN A 45 -0.59 4.11 19.98
C ASN A 45 0.31 3.46 21.05
N ASP A 46 0.21 2.14 21.22
CA ASP A 46 1.04 1.35 22.14
C ASP A 46 2.32 0.88 21.46
N TYR A 47 3.32 1.77 21.42
CA TYR A 47 4.62 1.48 20.80
C TYR A 47 5.37 0.32 21.46
N LYS A 48 5.07 -0.02 22.73
CA LYS A 48 5.68 -1.19 23.38
C LYS A 48 5.18 -2.48 22.76
N LEU A 49 3.87 -2.59 22.56
CA LEU A 49 3.27 -3.72 21.86
C LEU A 49 3.82 -3.84 20.43
N LEU A 50 3.87 -2.74 19.67
CA LEU A 50 4.44 -2.74 18.32
C LEU A 50 5.90 -3.23 18.32
N LYS A 51 6.70 -2.84 19.32
CA LYS A 51 8.09 -3.28 19.48
C LYS A 51 8.24 -4.75 19.85
N GLU A 52 7.27 -5.32 20.54
CA GLU A 52 7.26 -6.75 20.84
C GLU A 52 6.87 -7.57 19.60
N LEU A 53 5.87 -7.10 18.86
CA LEU A 53 5.45 -7.74 17.60
C LEU A 53 6.53 -7.65 16.53
N SER A 54 7.30 -6.56 16.46
CA SER A 54 8.34 -6.38 15.45
C SER A 54 9.53 -7.31 15.59
N LYS A 55 9.69 -7.98 16.74
CA LYS A 55 10.69 -9.03 16.94
C LYS A 55 10.32 -10.35 16.26
N LYS A 56 9.09 -10.46 15.75
CA LYS A 56 8.57 -11.66 15.12
C LYS A 56 8.46 -11.43 13.61
N ASP A 57 9.15 -12.26 12.84
CA ASP A 57 9.18 -12.15 11.37
C ASP A 57 7.82 -12.41 10.69
N GLU A 58 6.84 -12.96 11.43
CA GLU A 58 5.49 -13.16 10.92
C GLU A 58 4.74 -11.85 10.69
N PHE A 59 5.07 -10.77 11.41
CA PHE A 59 4.36 -9.49 11.33
C PHE A 59 4.97 -8.56 10.29
N VAL A 60 4.09 -7.98 9.47
CA VAL A 60 4.39 -6.90 8.53
C VAL A 60 3.53 -5.69 8.92
N PHE A 61 4.14 -4.52 9.06
CA PHE A 61 3.48 -3.31 9.54
C PHE A 61 3.07 -2.41 8.39
N ILE A 62 1.76 -2.19 8.25
CA ILE A 62 1.22 -1.22 7.30
C ILE A 62 1.11 0.13 8.01
N THR A 63 1.64 1.20 7.43
CA THR A 63 1.61 2.54 8.02
C THR A 63 1.58 3.65 6.98
N LYS A 64 0.92 4.75 7.29
CA LYS A 64 1.03 6.02 6.53
C LYS A 64 2.23 6.86 6.95
N ASN A 65 2.91 6.51 8.04
CA ASN A 65 3.97 7.29 8.65
C ASN A 65 5.10 6.38 9.15
N GLU A 66 5.89 5.92 8.19
CA GLU A 66 7.04 5.06 8.43
C GLU A 66 8.04 5.68 9.41
N ASP A 67 8.36 6.98 9.28
CA ASP A 67 9.26 7.71 10.20
C ASP A 67 8.86 7.58 11.67
N THR A 68 7.55 7.57 11.96
CA THR A 68 7.03 7.43 13.32
C THR A 68 7.33 6.04 13.89
N LEU A 69 7.18 4.98 13.07
CA LEU A 69 7.52 3.62 13.48
C LEU A 69 9.03 3.46 13.68
N HIS A 70 9.86 3.96 12.76
CA HIS A 70 11.32 3.95 12.93
C HIS A 70 11.73 4.63 14.22
N LYS A 71 11.25 5.86 14.45
CA LYS A 71 11.65 6.67 15.60
C LYS A 71 11.19 6.11 16.94
N HIS A 72 9.95 5.62 17.05
CA HIS A 72 9.38 5.21 18.34
C HIS A 72 9.52 3.73 18.62
N VAL A 73 9.61 2.90 17.59
CA VAL A 73 9.59 1.44 17.70
C VAL A 73 10.93 0.82 17.29
N GLY A 74 11.65 1.44 16.35
CA GLY A 74 12.93 0.95 15.81
C GLY A 74 12.74 -0.19 14.81
N ILE A 75 11.64 -0.18 14.06
CA ILE A 75 11.34 -1.18 13.03
C ILE A 75 11.99 -0.69 11.74
N GLU A 76 12.94 -1.45 11.20
CA GLU A 76 13.62 -1.11 9.93
C GLU A 76 13.25 -2.04 8.77
N LYS A 77 12.48 -3.11 9.04
CA LYS A 77 12.13 -4.17 8.08
C LYS A 77 10.68 -4.58 8.24
N ASN A 78 10.15 -5.27 7.23
CA ASN A 78 8.76 -5.74 7.21
C ASN A 78 7.76 -4.59 7.39
N ILE A 79 8.04 -3.46 6.74
CA ILE A 79 7.14 -2.30 6.70
C ILE A 79 6.58 -2.21 5.28
N ILE A 80 5.29 -1.88 5.21
CA ILE A 80 4.64 -1.43 3.98
C ILE A 80 4.12 -0.03 4.27
N ASP A 81 4.84 0.96 3.74
CA ASP A 81 4.35 2.33 3.72
C ASP A 81 3.19 2.44 2.72
N ILE A 82 2.17 3.19 3.09
CA ILE A 82 1.06 3.52 2.20
C ILE A 82 0.92 5.05 2.13
N PRO A 83 0.51 5.60 0.98
CA PRO A 83 0.35 7.04 0.86
C PRO A 83 -0.60 7.61 1.92
N SER A 84 -0.34 8.85 2.33
CA SER A 84 -1.17 9.60 3.28
C SER A 84 -2.48 10.12 2.64
N VAL A 85 -3.25 9.21 2.03
CA VAL A 85 -4.60 9.46 1.50
C VAL A 85 -5.63 8.60 2.23
N GLU A 86 -6.90 8.97 2.16
CA GLU A 86 -7.96 8.19 2.81
C GLU A 86 -8.31 6.96 1.97
N PHE A 87 -8.24 5.79 2.61
CA PHE A 87 -8.57 4.51 1.99
C PHE A 87 -9.79 3.89 2.63
N SER A 88 -10.60 3.18 1.84
CA SER A 88 -11.48 2.17 2.40
C SER A 88 -10.65 1.03 3.00
N ARG A 89 -11.22 0.26 3.92
CA ARG A 89 -10.54 -0.91 4.51
C ARG A 89 -10.05 -1.88 3.43
N ILE A 90 -10.90 -2.15 2.45
CA ILE A 90 -10.58 -3.03 1.32
C ILE A 90 -9.48 -2.39 0.44
N GLY A 91 -9.55 -1.07 0.19
CA GLY A 91 -8.52 -0.36 -0.57
C GLY A 91 -7.14 -0.46 0.08
N LEU A 92 -7.06 -0.24 1.40
CA LEU A 92 -5.83 -0.40 2.17
C LEU A 92 -5.28 -1.83 2.07
N ILE A 93 -6.14 -2.84 2.21
CA ILE A 93 -5.75 -4.25 2.10
C ILE A 93 -5.19 -4.56 0.71
N LYS A 94 -5.84 -4.09 -0.35
CA LYS A 94 -5.41 -4.31 -1.73
C LYS A 94 -4.05 -3.68 -2.00
N ILE A 95 -3.87 -2.40 -1.63
CA ILE A 95 -2.60 -1.69 -1.83
C ILE A 95 -1.49 -2.34 -1.03
N ALA A 96 -1.76 -2.72 0.22
CA ALA A 96 -0.76 -3.39 1.05
C ALA A 96 -0.40 -4.77 0.50
N ALA A 97 -1.37 -5.57 0.04
CA ALA A 97 -1.11 -6.84 -0.62
C ALA A 97 -0.24 -6.65 -1.89
N MET A 98 -0.57 -5.66 -2.72
CA MET A 98 0.21 -5.30 -3.91
C MET A 98 1.65 -4.91 -3.55
N LYS A 99 1.84 -3.94 -2.66
CA LYS A 99 3.19 -3.54 -2.23
C LYS A 99 3.96 -4.71 -1.61
N GLY A 100 3.31 -5.57 -0.83
CA GLY A 100 3.92 -6.77 -0.26
C GLY A 100 4.41 -7.75 -1.32
N LEU A 101 3.65 -7.93 -2.41
CA LEU A 101 4.03 -8.78 -3.53
C LEU A 101 5.24 -8.20 -4.29
N PHE A 102 5.14 -6.93 -4.71
CA PHE A 102 6.19 -6.27 -5.50
C PHE A 102 7.49 -6.05 -4.72
N SER A 103 7.43 -5.93 -3.39
CA SER A 103 8.63 -5.88 -2.53
C SER A 103 9.20 -7.25 -2.19
N GLY A 104 8.55 -8.34 -2.61
CA GLY A 104 8.97 -9.72 -2.32
C GLY A 104 8.75 -10.17 -0.87
N ILE A 105 7.99 -9.41 -0.06
CA ILE A 105 7.61 -9.80 1.30
C ILE A 105 6.72 -11.06 1.27
N VAL A 106 5.91 -11.18 0.22
CA VAL A 106 4.99 -12.30 -0.07
C VAL A 106 5.04 -12.63 -1.56
N LYS A 107 4.57 -13.82 -1.93
CA LYS A 107 4.44 -14.30 -3.31
C LYS A 107 2.99 -14.60 -3.67
N ASP A 108 2.70 -14.81 -4.95
CA ASP A 108 1.36 -15.05 -5.45
C ASP A 108 0.70 -16.31 -4.87
N GLU A 109 1.46 -17.33 -4.48
CA GLU A 109 0.93 -18.52 -3.81
C GLU A 109 0.62 -18.32 -2.31
N ASP A 110 1.03 -17.19 -1.72
CA ASP A 110 0.93 -16.95 -0.29
C ASP A 110 -0.49 -16.56 0.14
N LYS A 111 -0.81 -16.92 1.40
CA LYS A 111 -1.96 -16.38 2.13
C LYS A 111 -1.51 -15.38 3.17
N ILE A 112 -2.26 -14.30 3.32
CA ILE A 112 -2.00 -13.22 4.28
C ILE A 112 -3.20 -13.09 5.21
N VAL A 113 -2.91 -12.89 6.50
CA VAL A 113 -3.92 -12.44 7.47
C VAL A 113 -3.75 -10.95 7.72
N PHE A 114 -4.76 -10.16 7.35
CA PHE A 114 -4.81 -8.73 7.64
C PHE A 114 -5.51 -8.48 8.97
N VAL A 115 -4.89 -7.67 9.83
CA VAL A 115 -5.48 -7.17 11.07
C VAL A 115 -5.66 -5.67 10.93
N THR A 116 -6.92 -5.25 10.84
CA THR A 116 -7.29 -3.86 10.53
C THR A 116 -8.42 -3.37 11.44
N GLY A 117 -8.75 -2.09 11.29
CA GLY A 117 -9.80 -1.42 12.04
C GLY A 117 -10.04 -0.03 11.48
N THR A 118 -10.78 0.79 12.22
CA THR A 118 -11.03 2.17 11.83
C THR A 118 -10.46 3.16 12.84
N HIS A 119 -9.90 4.27 12.34
CA HIS A 119 -9.37 5.35 13.18
C HIS A 119 -10.42 5.93 14.14
N LYS A 120 -11.69 5.92 13.75
CA LYS A 120 -12.82 6.37 14.60
C LYS A 120 -12.93 5.56 15.90
N ILE A 121 -12.64 4.27 15.84
CA ILE A 121 -12.74 3.36 16.98
C ILE A 121 -11.40 3.29 17.72
N GLY A 122 -10.27 3.39 17.02
CA GLY A 122 -8.93 3.34 17.62
C GLY A 122 -8.56 1.96 18.18
N SER A 123 -9.16 0.90 17.61
CA SER A 123 -8.86 -0.49 17.92
C SER A 123 -9.05 -1.35 16.67
N PHE A 124 -8.53 -2.58 16.71
CA PHE A 124 -8.87 -3.57 15.71
C PHE A 124 -10.33 -3.99 15.81
N ASP A 125 -10.94 -4.20 14.66
CA ASP A 125 -12.31 -4.67 14.53
C ASP A 125 -12.48 -5.73 13.44
N SER A 126 -11.44 -5.96 12.62
CA SER A 126 -11.52 -6.83 11.45
C SER A 126 -10.25 -7.67 11.29
N ILE A 127 -10.44 -8.98 11.08
CA ILE A 127 -9.43 -9.90 10.58
C ILE A 127 -9.90 -10.37 9.21
N ILE A 128 -9.05 -10.22 8.19
CA ILE A 128 -9.38 -10.57 6.80
C ILE A 128 -8.29 -11.49 6.27
N VAL A 129 -8.69 -12.62 5.69
CA VAL A 129 -7.77 -13.54 5.03
C VAL A 129 -7.78 -13.25 3.53
N VAL A 130 -6.60 -13.04 2.97
CA VAL A 130 -6.40 -12.86 1.53
C VAL A 130 -5.54 -13.99 1.01
N ASP A 131 -6.04 -14.66 -0.02
CA ASP A 131 -5.28 -15.61 -0.84
C ASP A 131 -4.82 -14.83 -2.07
N ILE A 132 -3.51 -14.58 -2.20
CA ILE A 132 -2.99 -13.62 -3.19
C ILE A 132 -3.34 -14.09 -4.60
N GLY A 133 -3.06 -15.35 -4.93
CA GLY A 133 -3.36 -15.89 -6.27
C GLY A 133 -4.82 -15.72 -6.67
N ARG A 134 -5.75 -16.02 -5.76
CA ARG A 134 -7.20 -15.90 -6.05
C ARG A 134 -7.70 -14.47 -6.14
N GLU A 135 -7.28 -13.60 -5.22
CA GLU A 135 -7.72 -12.21 -5.23
C GLU A 135 -7.12 -11.45 -6.42
N PHE A 136 -5.89 -11.77 -6.82
CA PHE A 136 -5.27 -11.14 -7.98
C PHE A 136 -5.83 -11.63 -9.30
N GLU A 137 -6.21 -12.90 -9.47
CA GLU A 137 -6.96 -13.34 -10.66
C GLU A 137 -8.25 -12.51 -10.90
N ILE A 138 -8.86 -11.99 -9.82
CA ILE A 138 -10.04 -11.12 -9.89
C ILE A 138 -9.67 -9.67 -10.24
N LEU A 139 -8.48 -9.20 -9.86
CA LEU A 139 -8.05 -7.81 -10.02
C LEU A 139 -7.14 -7.58 -11.25
N ALA A 140 -6.51 -8.63 -11.76
CA ALA A 140 -5.55 -8.63 -12.85
C ALA A 140 -5.52 -10.01 -13.52
N SER A 141 -5.12 -10.09 -14.80
CA SER A 141 -4.96 -11.38 -15.48
C SER A 141 -3.96 -12.27 -14.74
N SER A 142 -4.03 -13.59 -14.94
CA SER A 142 -3.20 -14.68 -14.35
C SER A 142 -1.66 -14.57 -14.53
N SER A 143 -1.13 -13.39 -14.85
CA SER A 143 0.28 -13.09 -15.17
C SER A 143 0.88 -12.05 -14.20
N VAL A 144 0.24 -11.78 -13.06
CA VAL A 144 0.73 -10.78 -12.09
C VAL A 144 2.10 -11.16 -11.55
N SER A 145 2.35 -12.45 -11.33
CA SER A 145 3.62 -12.98 -10.87
C SER A 145 4.73 -12.69 -11.88
N ASP A 146 4.46 -12.93 -13.17
CA ASP A 146 5.38 -12.57 -14.26
C ASP A 146 5.64 -11.05 -14.30
N ILE A 147 4.61 -10.23 -14.07
CA ILE A 147 4.76 -8.77 -14.01
C ILE A 147 5.61 -8.36 -12.81
N ALA A 148 5.36 -8.94 -11.63
CA ALA A 148 6.11 -8.65 -10.41
C ALA A 148 7.58 -9.05 -10.51
N GLU A 149 7.90 -10.13 -11.23
CA GLU A 149 9.28 -10.57 -11.46
C GLU A 149 10.03 -9.69 -12.47
N ASN A 150 9.33 -9.16 -13.47
CA ASN A 150 9.94 -8.37 -14.55
C ASN A 150 9.92 -6.85 -14.30
N LEU A 151 9.15 -6.37 -13.32
CA LEU A 151 9.04 -4.96 -13.00
C LEU A 151 9.92 -4.61 -11.81
N LYS A 152 10.74 -3.55 -11.96
CA LYS A 152 11.49 -2.97 -10.85
C LYS A 152 10.53 -2.47 -9.77
N PRO A 153 10.65 -2.93 -8.51
CA PRO A 153 9.74 -2.55 -7.43
C PRO A 153 9.62 -1.03 -7.26
N GLU A 154 10.72 -0.30 -7.43
CA GLU A 154 10.77 1.15 -7.27
C GLU A 154 9.96 1.89 -8.35
N VAL A 155 9.90 1.34 -9.56
CA VAL A 155 9.10 1.90 -10.67
C VAL A 155 7.62 1.65 -10.41
N PHE A 156 7.26 0.43 -10.01
CA PHE A 156 5.87 0.11 -9.64
C PHE A 156 5.39 1.02 -8.51
N GLU A 157 6.21 1.19 -7.49
CA GLU A 157 5.90 2.04 -6.35
C GLU A 157 5.72 3.51 -6.74
N ALA A 158 6.61 4.06 -7.57
CA ALA A 158 6.47 5.42 -8.08
C ALA A 158 5.15 5.62 -8.82
N VAL A 159 4.78 4.70 -9.72
CA VAL A 159 3.54 4.77 -10.50
C VAL A 159 2.31 4.56 -9.62
N LEU A 160 2.33 3.59 -8.70
CA LEU A 160 1.21 3.34 -7.79
C LEU A 160 0.96 4.56 -6.89
N ASN A 161 2.02 5.12 -6.29
CA ASN A 161 1.91 6.31 -5.45
C ASN A 161 1.36 7.50 -6.25
N LEU A 162 1.87 7.74 -7.46
CA LEU A 162 1.38 8.81 -8.32
C LEU A 162 -0.09 8.61 -8.72
N SER A 163 -0.48 7.36 -9.02
CA SER A 163 -1.88 7.01 -9.33
C SER A 163 -2.80 7.28 -8.14
N LEU A 164 -2.37 6.96 -6.92
CA LEU A 164 -3.12 7.21 -5.69
C LEU A 164 -3.21 8.71 -5.37
N GLU A 165 -2.14 9.47 -5.60
CA GLU A 165 -2.17 10.93 -5.51
C GLU A 165 -3.15 11.54 -6.52
N LEU A 166 -3.14 11.10 -7.78
CA LEU A 166 -4.07 11.57 -8.81
C LEU A 166 -5.53 11.21 -8.50
N ALA A 167 -5.76 10.03 -7.95
CA ALA A 167 -7.10 9.61 -7.54
C ALA A 167 -7.62 10.42 -6.34
N SER A 168 -6.75 10.81 -5.40
CA SER A 168 -7.16 11.51 -4.17
C SER A 168 -7.15 13.03 -4.29
N GLN A 169 -6.09 13.61 -4.87
CA GLN A 169 -5.86 15.05 -4.99
C GLN A 169 -6.23 15.53 -6.40
N GLY A 170 -5.92 14.69 -7.39
CA GLY A 170 -6.08 14.97 -8.81
C GLY A 170 -5.42 16.28 -9.24
N ARG A 171 -6.06 17.00 -10.15
CA ARG A 171 -5.57 18.27 -10.67
C ARG A 171 -6.44 19.41 -10.15
N GLU A 172 -5.82 20.44 -9.57
CA GLU A 172 -6.55 21.58 -8.99
C GLU A 172 -7.65 21.16 -8.00
N GLY A 173 -7.42 20.06 -7.27
CA GLY A 173 -8.37 19.51 -6.29
C GLY A 173 -9.51 18.65 -6.88
N LYS A 174 -9.48 18.35 -8.18
CA LYS A 174 -10.44 17.44 -8.82
C LYS A 174 -9.77 16.12 -9.17
N PRO A 175 -10.28 14.97 -8.69
CA PRO A 175 -9.75 13.66 -9.06
C PRO A 175 -9.66 13.49 -10.58
N VAL A 176 -8.53 12.96 -11.04
CA VAL A 176 -8.28 12.66 -12.45
C VAL A 176 -7.86 11.19 -12.57
N GLY A 177 -8.44 10.49 -13.54
CA GLY A 177 -7.97 9.17 -13.95
C GLY A 177 -7.01 9.31 -15.12
N THR A 178 -5.96 8.51 -15.13
CA THR A 178 -5.01 8.43 -16.24
C THR A 178 -4.56 6.99 -16.44
N ILE A 179 -3.92 6.71 -17.57
CA ILE A 179 -3.39 5.39 -17.90
C ILE A 179 -1.86 5.46 -17.80
N PHE A 180 -1.29 4.57 -16.98
CA PHE A 180 0.14 4.29 -16.97
C PHE A 180 0.36 2.91 -17.57
N VAL A 181 1.27 2.83 -18.53
CA VAL A 181 1.73 1.58 -19.12
C VAL A 181 3.16 1.36 -18.67
N ILE A 182 3.47 0.16 -18.18
CA ILE A 182 4.80 -0.19 -17.69
C ILE A 182 5.20 -1.54 -18.31
N GLY A 183 6.41 -1.63 -18.83
CA GLY A 183 6.95 -2.84 -19.45
C GLY A 183 7.58 -2.56 -20.81
N ASP A 184 7.21 -3.36 -21.82
CA ASP A 184 7.71 -3.24 -23.20
C ASP A 184 7.11 -2.01 -23.91
N HIS A 185 7.65 -0.84 -23.57
CA HIS A 185 7.21 0.45 -24.09
C HIS A 185 7.42 0.56 -25.61
N GLU A 186 8.46 -0.05 -26.19
CA GLU A 186 8.70 -0.01 -27.63
C GLU A 186 7.55 -0.66 -28.41
N LYS A 187 7.13 -1.86 -27.98
CA LYS A 187 6.00 -2.56 -28.60
C LYS A 187 4.69 -1.81 -28.42
N VAL A 188 4.46 -1.21 -27.25
CA VAL A 188 3.27 -0.38 -26.98
C VAL A 188 3.25 0.82 -27.91
N LEU A 189 4.37 1.53 -28.06
CA LEU A 189 4.48 2.71 -28.92
C LEU A 189 4.29 2.35 -30.41
N GLN A 190 4.76 1.19 -30.87
CA GLN A 190 4.51 0.70 -32.24
C GLN A 190 3.02 0.48 -32.55
N LEU A 191 2.24 0.11 -31.53
CA LEU A 191 0.80 -0.14 -31.63
C LEU A 191 -0.05 1.10 -31.25
N SER A 192 0.60 2.20 -30.89
CA SER A 192 -0.04 3.43 -30.43
C SER A 192 0.09 4.55 -31.44
N ARG A 193 -0.80 5.53 -31.39
CA ARG A 193 -0.73 6.75 -32.20
C ARG A 193 -0.84 7.97 -31.32
N GLN A 194 0.14 8.85 -31.41
CA GLN A 194 0.14 10.12 -30.70
C GLN A 194 -0.96 11.04 -31.26
N MET A 195 -1.90 11.45 -30.42
CA MET A 195 -3.03 12.32 -30.79
C MET A 195 -2.73 13.81 -30.64
N ILE A 196 -1.94 14.18 -29.64
CA ILE A 196 -1.54 15.56 -29.33
C ILE A 196 -0.02 15.69 -29.26
N ILE A 197 0.51 16.90 -29.09
CA ILE A 197 1.95 17.12 -28.91
C ILE A 197 2.41 16.42 -27.62
N ASN A 198 3.43 15.56 -27.73
CA ASN A 198 4.07 14.93 -26.58
C ASN A 198 5.02 15.91 -25.90
N PRO A 199 4.74 16.35 -24.66
CA PRO A 199 5.57 17.33 -23.95
C PRO A 199 6.93 16.79 -23.52
N PHE A 200 7.10 15.47 -23.47
CA PHE A 200 8.37 14.80 -23.16
C PHE A 200 9.20 14.50 -24.40
N GLN A 201 8.72 14.81 -25.61
CA GLN A 201 9.47 14.56 -26.83
C GLN A 201 10.66 15.51 -26.94
N GLY A 202 11.84 14.96 -27.21
CA GLY A 202 13.09 15.74 -27.39
C GLY A 202 13.91 15.95 -26.11
N TYR A 203 13.37 15.58 -24.95
CA TYR A 203 14.14 15.49 -23.72
C TYR A 203 14.92 14.16 -23.66
N PRO A 204 16.11 14.13 -23.06
CA PRO A 204 16.86 12.89 -22.89
C PRO A 204 16.15 11.94 -21.90
N GLU A 205 16.52 10.66 -21.87
CA GLU A 205 15.83 9.65 -21.04
C GLU A 205 15.99 9.92 -19.54
N GLU A 206 17.16 10.40 -19.12
CA GLU A 206 17.45 10.75 -17.74
C GLU A 206 16.54 11.86 -17.20
N GLU A 207 16.05 12.76 -18.06
CA GLU A 207 15.13 13.86 -17.71
C GLU A 207 13.66 13.43 -17.78
N ARG A 208 13.37 12.16 -18.12
CA ARG A 208 12.01 11.61 -18.27
C ARG A 208 11.76 10.45 -17.31
N ASN A 209 12.55 10.35 -16.26
CA ASN A 209 12.44 9.29 -15.27
C ASN A 209 11.23 9.52 -14.35
N ILE A 210 10.26 8.60 -14.36
CA ILE A 210 9.05 8.70 -13.52
C ILE A 210 9.32 8.74 -12.00
N MET A 211 10.51 8.31 -11.59
CA MET A 211 10.96 8.39 -10.19
C MET A 211 11.47 9.79 -9.81
N ASP A 212 11.69 10.69 -10.77
CA ASP A 212 12.11 12.06 -10.50
C ASP A 212 10.97 12.88 -9.89
N PRO A 213 11.10 13.37 -8.64
CA PRO A 213 10.09 14.21 -8.01
C PRO A 213 9.79 15.49 -8.80
N ALA A 214 10.74 16.02 -9.57
CA ALA A 214 10.57 17.23 -10.36
C ALA A 214 9.52 17.07 -11.48
N LEU A 215 9.33 15.84 -11.99
CA LEU A 215 8.35 15.55 -13.03
C LEU A 215 6.93 15.35 -12.50
N ARG A 216 6.73 15.24 -11.18
CA ARG A 216 5.40 14.92 -10.61
C ARG A 216 4.33 15.91 -11.02
N GLU A 217 4.61 17.21 -10.92
CA GLU A 217 3.63 18.24 -11.28
C GLU A 217 3.40 18.29 -12.79
N THR A 218 4.42 18.02 -13.60
CA THR A 218 4.29 17.87 -15.05
C THR A 218 3.36 16.70 -15.40
N ILE A 219 3.55 15.53 -14.79
CA ILE A 219 2.69 14.37 -15.00
C ILE A 219 1.25 14.67 -14.55
N LYS A 220 1.07 15.35 -13.41
CA LYS A 220 -0.26 15.79 -12.95
C LYS A 220 -0.94 16.72 -13.95
N GLU A 221 -0.21 17.68 -14.52
CA GLU A 221 -0.78 18.61 -15.50
C GLU A 221 -1.27 17.89 -16.75
N PHE A 222 -0.47 16.94 -17.26
CA PHE A 222 -0.82 16.16 -18.45
C PHE A 222 -1.73 14.95 -18.19
N SER A 223 -1.97 14.57 -16.94
CA SER A 223 -2.84 13.42 -16.59
C SER A 223 -4.30 13.58 -17.03
N ALA A 224 -4.75 14.83 -17.23
CA ALA A 224 -6.10 15.15 -17.70
C ALA A 224 -6.27 15.03 -19.23
N VAL A 225 -5.18 14.80 -19.95
CA VAL A 225 -5.19 14.62 -21.41
C VAL A 225 -5.64 13.20 -21.76
N ASP A 226 -6.33 13.05 -22.89
CA ASP A 226 -6.66 11.76 -23.47
C ASP A 226 -5.40 11.03 -23.99
N GLY A 227 -5.08 9.88 -23.40
CA GLY A 227 -3.90 9.09 -23.73
C GLY A 227 -3.39 8.25 -22.56
N ALA A 228 -2.13 7.85 -22.66
CA ALA A 228 -1.41 7.09 -21.65
C ALA A 228 0.02 7.61 -21.51
N PHE A 229 0.56 7.56 -20.30
CA PHE A 229 1.99 7.61 -20.05
C PHE A 229 2.56 6.20 -20.32
N VAL A 230 3.53 6.12 -21.23
CA VAL A 230 4.18 4.87 -21.66
C VAL A 230 5.65 4.95 -21.34
#